data_AF-A0A7V3IUV6-F1
#
_entry.id   AF-A0A7V3IUV6-F1
#
_cell.length_a   1.000
_cell.length_b   1.000
_cell.length_c   1.000
_cell.angle_alpha   90.00
_cell.angle_beta   90.00
_cell.angle_gamma   90.00
#
_symmetry.space_group_name_H-M   'P 1'
#
loop_
_entity.id
_entity.type
_entity.pdbx_description
1 polymer ?
#
loop_
_entity_poly.entity_id
_entity_poly.type
_entity_poly.pdbx_seq_one_letter_code
_entity_poly.pdbx_strand_id
1 'polypeptide(L)'
;MKKYWRSLEELESSKKNEAIEPSIEFPTDGLSKDEIKNKYVANRRDFLKLLGFSTAYAVAATSCQQPVRKAIPFLQRPEDITPGVANHYATTLSTTDDYASVVVKVRDGRPIKIEGNTLSKVTQGGTNARIQAAILDLYDTARLQHPVKNGKEISWDKADAEITKKLGDISAKGDKIYIIAATVLSPTTKKLLEEFKAKYPTAEVVYLDPVSYAALIDANEATFGKAAIPSYYFDKAKVIAGFNADFLGTWLSPVQFAADYAKTRDLTNGQKEISRHYQYETLMSLTGSNADYRQYIKPAQEKKLLIKLHNAIAAKTGGQKIKELDCKFDVSKLAKDLLANKGASLVVSGTNDKSIQVIVNAINHMLGNYGKTIDFTRETLLKQGRDSQLHQAFTDMKDGKVGAAIFYNANPVYVCPKGDKKAALIKKLPLSISLTDKVDETAKNVQYVLPDNNFLESWSDA
;
A
#
# COMPACT_ATOMS: atom_id res chain seq x y z
N MET A 1 58.19 13.12 -14.20
CA MET A 1 57.01 13.85 -13.70
C MET A 1 55.75 13.04 -14.03
N LYS A 2 54.85 12.83 -13.07
CA LYS A 2 53.54 12.21 -13.34
C LYS A 2 52.68 13.19 -14.15
N LYS A 3 52.20 12.77 -15.31
CA LYS A 3 51.35 13.58 -16.18
C LYS A 3 49.89 13.35 -15.78
N TYR A 4 49.22 14.40 -15.33
CA TYR A 4 47.80 14.37 -14.97
C TYR A 4 46.98 14.95 -16.12
N TRP A 5 45.94 14.23 -16.53
CA TRP A 5 45.05 14.60 -17.63
C TRP A 5 43.78 15.24 -17.09
N ARG A 6 43.26 16.26 -17.79
CA ARG A 6 42.11 17.07 -17.35
C ARG A 6 40.77 16.45 -17.75
N SER A 7 40.73 15.64 -18.81
CA SER A 7 39.55 14.87 -19.22
C SER A 7 39.92 13.52 -19.84
N LEU A 8 38.92 12.66 -20.02
CA LEU A 8 39.08 11.37 -20.70
C LEU A 8 39.39 11.56 -22.18
N GLU A 9 38.84 12.59 -22.84
CA GLU A 9 39.20 12.91 -24.23
C GLU A 9 40.67 13.29 -24.38
N GLU A 10 41.26 14.03 -23.43
CA GLU A 10 42.67 14.42 -23.44
C GLU A 10 43.60 13.19 -23.30
N LEU A 11 43.19 12.22 -22.47
CA LEU A 11 43.90 10.95 -22.34
C LEU A 11 43.85 10.13 -23.64
N GLU A 12 42.69 10.07 -24.30
CA GLU A 12 42.50 9.28 -25.53
C GLU A 12 43.18 9.90 -26.76
N SER A 13 43.13 11.22 -26.90
CA SER A 13 43.80 11.98 -27.97
C SER A 13 45.31 11.92 -27.87
N SER A 14 45.87 11.92 -26.64
CA SER A 14 47.31 11.74 -26.43
C SER A 14 47.83 10.38 -26.89
N LYS A 15 46.98 9.35 -26.91
CA LYS A 15 47.31 8.02 -27.45
C LYS A 15 47.28 7.99 -28.99
N LYS A 16 46.64 8.98 -29.63
CA LYS A 16 46.47 9.08 -31.08
C LYS A 16 47.46 10.05 -31.77
N ASN A 17 48.37 10.69 -31.02
CA ASN A 17 49.30 11.70 -31.52
C ASN A 17 48.63 12.87 -32.29
N GLU A 18 47.38 13.20 -31.97
CA GLU A 18 46.73 14.40 -32.49
C GLU A 18 46.99 15.57 -31.54
N ALA A 19 47.64 16.62 -32.04
CA ALA A 19 47.86 17.85 -31.28
C ALA A 19 46.54 18.62 -31.21
N ILE A 20 45.90 18.62 -30.04
CA ILE A 20 44.81 19.55 -29.76
C ILE A 20 45.47 20.91 -29.51
N GLU A 21 45.38 21.82 -30.48
CA GLU A 21 45.60 23.23 -30.18
C GLU A 21 44.56 23.65 -29.13
N PRO A 22 44.96 24.25 -27.99
CA PRO A 22 44.00 24.72 -27.02
C PRO A 22 43.14 25.78 -27.70
N SER A 23 41.90 25.43 -28.02
CA SER A 23 40.90 26.37 -28.47
C SER A 23 40.77 27.44 -27.39
N ILE A 24 40.95 28.70 -27.77
CA ILE A 24 40.79 29.82 -26.86
C ILE A 24 39.34 29.77 -26.35
N GLU A 25 39.15 29.38 -25.08
CA GLU A 25 37.82 29.17 -24.48
C GLU A 25 36.98 30.46 -24.39
N PHE A 26 37.60 31.62 -24.64
CA PHE A 26 36.96 32.93 -24.58
C PHE A 26 37.15 33.70 -25.89
N PRO A 27 36.12 34.40 -26.41
CA PRO A 27 36.26 35.30 -27.56
C PRO A 27 37.32 36.37 -27.25
N THR A 28 38.29 36.58 -28.15
CA THR A 28 39.37 37.57 -28.00
C THR A 28 39.10 38.87 -28.75
N ASP A 29 37.91 39.00 -29.35
CA ASP A 29 37.51 40.20 -30.07
C ASP A 29 37.44 41.40 -29.10
N GLY A 30 38.30 42.39 -29.34
CA GLY A 30 38.47 43.58 -28.50
C GLY A 30 39.80 43.66 -27.74
N LEU A 31 40.66 42.64 -27.83
CA LEU A 31 42.03 42.67 -27.32
C LEU A 31 43.04 42.98 -28.44
N SER A 32 44.05 43.80 -28.12
CA SER A 32 45.14 44.09 -29.04
C SER A 32 46.05 42.86 -29.21
N LYS A 33 46.72 42.74 -30.37
CA LYS A 33 47.61 41.60 -30.67
C LYS A 33 48.76 41.43 -29.66
N ASP A 34 49.15 42.50 -28.97
CA ASP A 34 50.19 42.48 -27.94
C ASP A 34 49.67 41.93 -26.59
N GLU A 35 48.39 42.13 -26.28
CA GLU A 35 47.73 41.57 -25.09
C GLU A 35 47.51 40.05 -25.20
N ILE A 36 47.37 39.53 -26.42
CA ILE A 36 47.20 38.10 -26.71
C ILE A 36 48.55 37.34 -26.66
N LYS A 37 49.67 38.02 -26.93
CA LYS A 37 51.00 37.39 -27.00
C LYS A 37 51.75 37.29 -25.67
N ASN A 38 51.48 38.16 -24.70
CA ASN A 38 52.15 38.12 -23.41
C ASN A 38 51.54 37.06 -22.49
N LYS A 39 52.15 35.87 -22.48
CA LYS A 39 51.74 34.70 -21.68
C LYS A 39 51.84 34.86 -20.15
N TYR A 40 52.33 35.98 -19.63
CA TYR A 40 52.44 36.19 -18.18
C TYR A 40 52.20 37.66 -17.83
N VAL A 41 51.27 37.89 -16.90
CA VAL A 41 50.74 39.17 -16.38
C VAL A 41 49.52 39.72 -17.15
N ALA A 42 48.38 39.04 -17.04
CA ALA A 42 47.09 39.69 -17.22
C ALA A 42 46.89 40.71 -16.07
N ASN A 43 46.83 42.00 -16.40
CA ASN A 43 46.51 43.03 -15.42
C ASN A 43 45.06 42.83 -14.91
N ARG A 44 44.78 43.12 -13.63
CA ARG A 44 43.42 42.95 -13.03
C ARG A 44 42.32 43.62 -13.88
N ARG A 45 42.66 44.74 -14.53
CA ARG A 45 41.76 45.46 -15.43
C ARG A 45 41.41 44.66 -16.69
N ASP A 46 42.38 43.96 -17.27
CA ASP A 46 42.19 43.22 -18.52
C ASP A 46 41.50 41.87 -18.25
N PHE A 47 41.74 41.28 -17.08
CA PHE A 47 40.94 40.18 -16.55
C PHE A 47 39.47 40.59 -16.35
N LEU A 48 39.21 41.75 -15.72
CA LEU A 48 37.84 42.23 -15.53
C LEU A 48 37.13 42.58 -16.85
N LYS A 49 37.86 43.08 -17.85
CA LYS A 49 37.32 43.29 -19.20
C LYS A 49 36.99 41.96 -19.87
N LEU A 50 37.92 41.01 -19.89
CA LEU A 50 37.69 39.69 -20.47
C LEU A 50 36.49 39.00 -19.80
N LEU A 51 36.42 39.05 -18.46
CA LEU A 51 35.34 38.44 -17.69
C LEU A 51 34.01 39.18 -17.92
N GLY A 52 34.01 40.51 -17.99
CA GLY A 52 32.83 41.32 -18.31
C GLY A 52 32.31 41.12 -19.73
N PHE A 53 33.18 41.07 -20.74
CA PHE A 53 32.80 40.81 -22.13
C PHE A 53 32.35 39.36 -22.35
N SER A 54 33.04 38.37 -21.77
CA SER A 54 32.66 36.96 -21.88
C SER A 54 31.36 36.65 -21.15
N THR A 55 31.12 37.22 -19.96
CA THR A 55 29.83 37.06 -19.27
C THR A 55 28.71 37.80 -19.99
N ALA A 56 28.93 39.02 -20.47
CA ALA A 56 27.91 39.74 -21.25
C ALA A 56 27.59 39.02 -22.58
N TYR A 57 28.59 38.47 -23.26
CA TYR A 57 28.41 37.71 -24.51
C TYR A 57 27.76 36.36 -24.26
N ALA A 58 28.18 35.61 -23.24
CA ALA A 58 27.54 34.35 -22.87
C ALA A 58 26.08 34.58 -22.45
N VAL A 59 25.80 35.62 -21.67
CA VAL A 59 24.43 35.99 -21.30
C VAL A 59 23.66 36.43 -22.55
N ALA A 60 24.18 37.27 -23.44
CA ALA A 60 23.47 37.69 -24.65
C ALA A 60 23.22 36.53 -25.65
N ALA A 61 24.19 35.63 -25.82
CA ALA A 61 24.10 34.48 -26.73
C ALA A 61 23.18 33.37 -26.18
N THR A 62 23.15 33.17 -24.85
CA THR A 62 22.28 32.16 -24.21
C THR A 62 20.91 32.70 -23.79
N SER A 63 20.76 34.02 -23.60
CA SER A 63 19.46 34.64 -23.24
C SER A 63 18.53 34.85 -24.44
N CYS A 64 19.04 34.82 -25.67
CA CYS A 64 18.25 35.06 -26.89
C CYS A 64 17.82 33.80 -27.65
N GLN A 65 18.27 32.60 -27.28
CA GLN A 65 17.82 31.34 -27.90
C GLN A 65 16.86 30.59 -26.97
N GLN A 66 15.59 30.97 -27.00
CA GLN A 66 14.56 30.08 -26.46
C GLN A 66 14.51 28.80 -27.30
N PRO A 67 14.60 27.61 -26.68
CA PRO A 67 14.48 26.36 -27.42
C PRO A 67 13.12 26.30 -28.11
N VAL A 68 13.10 25.95 -29.40
CA VAL A 68 11.86 25.81 -30.17
C VAL A 68 11.00 24.73 -29.52
N ARG A 69 9.88 25.13 -28.89
CA ARG A 69 8.91 24.21 -28.30
C ARG A 69 7.94 23.73 -29.39
N LYS A 70 7.89 22.42 -29.63
CA LYS A 70 6.98 21.82 -30.59
C LYS A 70 5.64 21.50 -29.93
N ALA A 71 4.54 21.83 -30.61
CA ALA A 71 3.20 21.35 -30.29
C ALA A 71 2.84 20.25 -31.29
N ILE A 72 2.78 19.00 -30.83
CA ILE A 72 2.49 17.84 -31.67
C ILE A 72 1.00 17.50 -31.50
N PRO A 73 0.16 17.66 -32.54
CA PRO A 73 -1.26 17.29 -32.46
C PRO A 73 -1.43 15.77 -32.54
N PHE A 74 -2.62 15.29 -32.14
CA PHE A 74 -3.02 13.91 -32.39
C PHE A 74 -3.07 13.64 -33.90
N LEU A 75 -2.52 12.50 -34.33
CA LEU A 75 -2.67 12.03 -35.72
C LEU A 75 -4.14 11.69 -36.02
N GLN A 76 -4.77 10.97 -35.10
CA GLN A 76 -6.20 10.71 -35.08
C GLN A 76 -6.70 11.08 -33.68
N ARG A 77 -7.51 12.14 -33.59
CA ARG A 77 -8.02 12.63 -32.31
C ARG A 77 -9.21 11.78 -31.87
N PRO A 78 -9.18 11.17 -30.67
CA PRO A 78 -10.36 10.54 -30.09
C PRO A 78 -11.47 11.56 -29.90
N GLU A 79 -12.72 11.18 -30.16
CA GLU A 79 -13.88 12.08 -30.08
C GLU A 79 -14.02 12.70 -28.68
N ASP A 80 -13.80 11.90 -27.64
CA ASP A 80 -13.94 12.30 -26.24
C ASP A 80 -12.78 13.15 -25.70
N ILE A 81 -11.75 13.43 -26.51
CA ILE A 81 -10.59 14.23 -26.07
C ILE A 81 -10.59 15.59 -26.74
N THR A 82 -10.76 16.62 -25.89
CA THR A 82 -10.51 18.01 -26.26
C THR A 82 -9.20 18.47 -25.62
N PRO A 83 -8.14 18.73 -26.42
CA PRO A 83 -6.84 19.10 -25.88
C PRO A 83 -6.90 20.27 -24.90
N GLY A 84 -6.29 20.10 -23.73
CA GLY A 84 -6.27 21.11 -22.67
C GLY A 84 -7.50 21.11 -21.74
N VAL A 85 -8.58 20.41 -22.10
CA VAL A 85 -9.74 20.18 -21.23
C VAL A 85 -9.56 18.84 -20.53
N ALA A 86 -9.79 18.81 -19.21
CA ALA A 86 -9.65 17.59 -18.43
C ALA A 86 -10.92 16.75 -18.46
N ASN A 87 -10.76 15.45 -18.65
CA ASN A 87 -11.80 14.45 -18.49
C ASN A 87 -11.75 13.84 -17.08
N HIS A 88 -12.85 13.26 -16.64
CA HIS A 88 -12.96 12.62 -15.33
C HIS A 88 -13.53 11.21 -15.52
N TYR A 89 -12.79 10.21 -15.05
CA TYR A 89 -13.18 8.81 -15.18
C TYR A 89 -13.44 8.21 -13.81
N ALA A 90 -14.59 7.58 -13.63
CA ALA A 90 -14.88 6.82 -12.42
C ALA A 90 -14.15 5.47 -12.49
N THR A 91 -13.40 5.13 -11.44
CA THR A 91 -12.69 3.86 -11.29
C THR A 91 -12.64 3.48 -9.82
N THR A 92 -12.00 2.34 -9.52
CA THR A 92 -11.81 1.86 -8.17
C THR A 92 -10.35 1.57 -7.94
N LEU A 93 -9.81 2.13 -6.86
CA LEU A 93 -8.49 1.77 -6.36
C LEU A 93 -8.66 0.69 -5.31
N SER A 94 -7.92 -0.41 -5.48
CA SER A 94 -7.76 -1.47 -4.50
C SER A 94 -6.27 -1.76 -4.38
N THR A 95 -5.67 -1.42 -3.25
CA THR A 95 -4.34 -1.88 -2.86
C THR A 95 -4.48 -2.90 -1.74
N THR A 96 -3.36 -3.47 -1.29
CA THR A 96 -3.37 -4.44 -0.20
C THR A 96 -3.96 -3.89 1.11
N ASP A 97 -3.87 -2.58 1.35
CA ASP A 97 -4.32 -1.93 2.59
C ASP A 97 -5.48 -0.96 2.43
N ASP A 98 -5.69 -0.40 1.24
CA ASP A 98 -6.68 0.64 1.01
C ASP A 98 -7.64 0.29 -0.13
N TYR A 99 -8.87 0.76 0.03
CA TYR A 99 -9.89 0.72 -1.00
C TYR A 99 -10.57 2.08 -1.09
N ALA A 100 -10.81 2.54 -2.31
CA ALA A 100 -11.74 3.62 -2.56
C ALA A 100 -12.29 3.57 -3.98
N SER A 101 -13.59 3.85 -4.11
CA SER A 101 -14.12 4.32 -5.39
C SER A 101 -13.65 5.77 -5.60
N VAL A 102 -13.06 6.02 -6.76
CA VAL A 102 -12.36 7.27 -7.07
C VAL A 102 -12.79 7.81 -8.43
N VAL A 103 -12.56 9.10 -8.63
CA VAL A 103 -12.69 9.80 -9.90
C VAL A 103 -11.30 10.34 -10.27
N VAL A 104 -10.81 9.93 -11.43
CA VAL A 104 -9.47 10.27 -11.90
C VAL A 104 -9.58 11.38 -12.94
N LYS A 105 -8.93 12.50 -12.65
CA LYS A 105 -8.77 13.60 -13.60
C LYS A 105 -7.69 13.23 -14.61
N VAL A 106 -8.04 13.23 -15.88
CA VAL A 106 -7.17 12.87 -17.01
C VAL A 106 -7.02 14.07 -17.92
N ARG A 107 -5.78 14.42 -18.27
CA ARG A 107 -5.46 15.50 -19.21
C ARG A 107 -4.75 14.93 -20.43
N ASP A 108 -5.36 15.09 -21.60
CA ASP A 108 -4.81 14.61 -22.88
C ASP A 108 -4.40 13.12 -22.82
N GLY A 109 -5.21 12.28 -22.17
CA GLY A 109 -4.96 10.85 -22.00
C GLY A 109 -4.06 10.46 -20.82
N ARG A 110 -3.56 11.43 -20.03
CA ARG A 110 -2.70 11.16 -18.86
C ARG A 110 -3.44 11.42 -17.54
N PRO A 111 -3.57 10.43 -16.63
CA PRO A 111 -4.03 10.66 -15.26
C PRO A 111 -3.17 11.71 -14.54
N ILE A 112 -3.78 12.70 -13.89
CA ILE A 112 -3.02 13.76 -13.17
C ILE A 112 -3.47 13.99 -11.74
N LYS A 113 -4.66 13.51 -11.35
CA LYS A 113 -5.17 13.64 -9.99
C LYS A 113 -6.23 12.58 -9.70
N ILE A 114 -6.20 12.05 -8.48
CA ILE A 114 -7.22 11.15 -7.95
C ILE A 114 -8.07 11.94 -6.96
N GLU A 115 -9.39 11.83 -7.05
CA GLU A 115 -10.34 12.34 -6.06
C GLU A 115 -11.30 11.22 -5.65
N GLY A 116 -11.94 11.34 -4.49
CA GLY A 116 -12.91 10.34 -4.07
C GLY A 116 -14.21 10.46 -4.86
N ASN A 117 -14.83 9.32 -5.19
CA ASN A 117 -16.13 9.32 -5.83
C ASN A 117 -17.24 9.60 -4.80
N THR A 118 -17.93 10.73 -4.95
CA THR A 118 -19.01 11.15 -4.05
C THR A 118 -20.23 10.23 -4.11
N LEU A 119 -20.38 9.43 -5.17
CA LEU A 119 -21.45 8.43 -5.30
C LEU A 119 -21.14 7.12 -4.54
N SER A 120 -19.93 6.98 -3.98
CA SER A 120 -19.52 5.82 -3.19
C SER A 120 -20.31 5.73 -1.89
N LYS A 121 -21.00 4.61 -1.66
CA LYS A 121 -21.67 4.35 -0.37
C LYS A 121 -20.70 3.96 0.76
N VAL A 122 -19.46 3.61 0.42
CA VAL A 122 -18.44 3.20 1.38
C VAL A 122 -17.63 4.41 1.83
N THR A 123 -16.98 5.09 0.88
CA THR A 123 -16.05 6.19 1.16
C THR A 123 -16.71 7.57 1.09
N GLN A 124 -17.90 7.71 0.48
CA GLN A 124 -18.67 8.97 0.42
C GLN A 124 -17.85 10.17 -0.13
N GLY A 125 -16.98 9.93 -1.12
CA GLY A 125 -16.07 10.95 -1.66
C GLY A 125 -14.78 11.17 -0.86
N GLY A 126 -14.61 10.50 0.29
CA GLY A 126 -13.39 10.51 1.06
C GLY A 126 -12.24 9.75 0.41
N THR A 127 -11.02 10.20 0.67
CA THR A 127 -9.76 9.53 0.32
C THR A 127 -8.77 9.69 1.47
N ASN A 128 -7.69 8.91 1.46
CA ASN A 128 -6.56 9.10 2.37
C ASN A 128 -5.29 9.50 1.60
N ALA A 129 -4.23 9.81 2.34
CA ALA A 129 -2.96 10.23 1.74
C ALA A 129 -2.35 9.19 0.79
N ARG A 130 -2.51 7.89 1.09
CA ARG A 130 -1.97 6.80 0.25
C ARG A 130 -2.73 6.71 -1.08
N ILE A 131 -4.07 6.75 -1.05
CA ILE A 131 -4.92 6.79 -2.25
C ILE A 131 -4.56 7.99 -3.13
N GLN A 132 -4.35 9.16 -2.53
CA GLN A 132 -3.97 10.38 -3.25
C GLN A 132 -2.59 10.27 -3.88
N ALA A 133 -1.65 9.61 -3.22
CA ALA A 133 -0.28 9.41 -3.69
C ALA A 133 -0.15 8.28 -4.72
N ALA A 134 -1.11 7.35 -4.82
CA ALA A 134 -1.05 6.18 -5.71
C ALA A 134 -0.90 6.53 -7.20
N ILE A 135 -1.22 7.77 -7.59
CA ILE A 135 -0.95 8.24 -8.95
C ILE A 135 0.55 8.33 -9.27
N LEU A 136 1.39 8.52 -8.26
CA LEU A 136 2.84 8.57 -8.44
C LEU A 136 3.40 7.19 -8.79
N ASP A 137 2.76 6.11 -8.32
CA ASP A 137 3.17 4.75 -8.66
C ASP A 137 3.02 4.48 -10.16
N LEU A 138 2.00 5.05 -10.82
CA LEU A 138 1.83 4.95 -12.28
C LEU A 138 3.06 5.50 -13.01
N TYR A 139 3.59 6.62 -12.52
CA TYR A 139 4.69 7.38 -13.13
C TYR A 139 6.08 7.03 -12.58
N ASP A 140 6.18 5.97 -11.77
CA ASP A 140 7.46 5.55 -11.21
C ASP A 140 8.34 4.89 -12.28
N THR A 141 9.52 5.47 -12.50
CA THR A 141 10.52 4.97 -13.45
C THR A 141 11.17 3.66 -13.02
N ALA A 142 11.03 3.25 -11.76
CA ALA A 142 11.55 1.99 -11.23
C ALA A 142 10.69 0.76 -11.58
N ARG A 143 9.53 0.97 -12.24
CA ARG A 143 8.65 -0.11 -12.69
C ARG A 143 9.34 -1.02 -13.70
N LEU A 144 9.03 -2.30 -13.61
CA LEU A 144 9.46 -3.31 -14.57
C LEU A 144 8.78 -3.08 -15.92
N GLN A 145 9.60 -2.95 -16.97
CA GLN A 145 9.11 -2.77 -18.34
C GLN A 145 8.92 -4.10 -19.09
N HIS A 146 9.69 -5.12 -18.71
CA HIS A 146 9.73 -6.41 -19.39
C HIS A 146 9.77 -7.57 -18.38
N PRO A 147 9.22 -8.74 -18.73
CA PRO A 147 9.41 -9.96 -17.97
C PRO A 147 10.89 -10.32 -17.82
N VAL A 148 11.23 -10.89 -16.67
CA VAL A 148 12.60 -11.29 -16.34
C VAL A 148 12.62 -12.75 -15.86
N LYS A 149 13.56 -13.54 -16.37
CA LYS A 149 13.88 -14.88 -15.90
C LYS A 149 15.31 -14.93 -15.38
N ASN A 150 15.50 -15.28 -14.10
CA ASN A 150 16.82 -15.35 -13.44
C ASN A 150 17.69 -14.10 -13.68
N GLY A 151 17.08 -12.91 -13.59
CA GLY A 151 17.75 -11.63 -13.79
C GLY A 151 18.01 -11.23 -15.24
N LYS A 152 17.53 -11.99 -16.24
CA LYS A 152 17.64 -11.64 -17.67
C LYS A 152 16.26 -11.47 -18.30
N GLU A 153 16.13 -10.49 -19.18
CA GLU A 153 14.90 -10.23 -19.92
C GLU A 153 14.44 -11.46 -20.72
N ILE A 154 13.13 -11.69 -20.75
CA ILE A 154 12.47 -12.73 -21.55
C ILE A 154 11.19 -12.16 -22.17
N SER A 155 10.83 -12.63 -23.37
CA SER A 155 9.55 -12.28 -23.99
C SER A 155 8.38 -12.98 -23.29
N TRP A 156 7.21 -12.33 -23.27
CA TRP A 156 5.98 -12.90 -22.72
C TRP A 156 5.66 -14.30 -23.27
N ASP A 157 5.65 -14.47 -24.60
CA ASP A 157 5.36 -15.77 -25.25
C ASP A 157 6.26 -16.91 -24.75
N LYS A 158 7.53 -16.61 -24.46
CA LYS A 158 8.49 -17.61 -23.97
C LYS A 158 8.26 -17.89 -22.48
N ALA A 159 7.99 -16.86 -21.68
CA ALA A 159 7.65 -17.03 -20.27
C ALA A 159 6.39 -17.89 -20.12
N ASP A 160 5.33 -17.59 -20.87
CA ASP A 160 4.06 -18.32 -20.84
C ASP A 160 4.21 -19.78 -21.25
N ALA A 161 4.92 -20.05 -22.34
CA ALA A 161 5.17 -21.40 -22.81
C ALA A 161 5.96 -22.23 -21.77
N GLU A 162 7.01 -21.65 -21.17
CA GLU A 162 7.82 -22.34 -20.16
C GLU A 162 7.06 -22.57 -18.85
N ILE A 163 6.34 -21.56 -18.35
CA ILE A 163 5.57 -21.63 -17.10
C ILE A 163 4.43 -22.64 -17.24
N THR A 164 3.66 -22.56 -18.33
CA THR A 164 2.53 -23.47 -18.56
C THR A 164 2.98 -24.92 -18.62
N LYS A 165 4.10 -25.19 -19.32
CA LYS A 165 4.70 -26.52 -19.37
C LYS A 165 5.09 -27.01 -17.97
N LYS A 166 5.83 -26.20 -17.21
CA LYS A 166 6.27 -26.55 -15.84
C LYS A 166 5.08 -26.80 -14.90
N LEU A 167 4.05 -25.97 -14.95
CA LEU A 167 2.82 -26.17 -14.16
C LEU A 167 2.12 -27.48 -14.53
N GLY A 168 2.07 -27.83 -15.82
CA GLY A 168 1.56 -29.12 -16.28
C GLY A 168 2.34 -30.31 -15.70
N ASP A 169 3.68 -30.26 -15.76
CA ASP A 169 4.55 -31.31 -15.22
C ASP A 169 4.41 -31.46 -13.70
N ILE A 170 4.31 -30.33 -12.98
CA ILE A 170 4.13 -30.29 -11.51
C ILE A 170 2.78 -30.88 -11.13
N SER A 171 1.72 -30.49 -11.83
CA SER A 171 0.37 -31.02 -11.60
C SER A 171 0.28 -32.51 -11.89
N ALA A 172 0.96 -33.01 -12.92
CA ALA A 172 0.97 -34.43 -13.26
C ALA A 172 1.67 -35.29 -12.19
N LYS A 173 2.62 -34.72 -11.45
CA LYS A 173 3.27 -35.37 -10.30
C LYS A 173 2.44 -35.33 -9.01
N GLY A 174 1.41 -34.49 -8.96
CA GLY A 174 0.62 -34.27 -7.75
C GLY A 174 1.32 -33.38 -6.72
N ASP A 175 2.36 -32.64 -7.11
CA ASP A 175 3.04 -31.69 -6.25
C ASP A 175 2.12 -30.49 -5.95
N LYS A 176 2.23 -29.91 -4.75
CA LYS A 176 1.42 -28.75 -4.36
C LYS A 176 1.80 -27.49 -5.13
N ILE A 177 0.80 -26.66 -5.43
CA ILE A 177 0.96 -25.34 -6.02
C ILE A 177 0.40 -24.31 -5.05
N TYR A 178 1.18 -23.31 -4.66
CA TYR A 178 0.69 -22.21 -3.82
C TYR A 178 0.59 -20.91 -4.62
N ILE A 179 -0.57 -20.25 -4.55
CA ILE A 179 -0.72 -18.86 -4.95
C ILE A 179 -0.77 -18.03 -3.67
N ILE A 180 0.32 -17.32 -3.38
CA ILE A 180 0.41 -16.40 -2.24
C ILE A 180 0.11 -15.01 -2.78
N ALA A 181 -1.08 -14.49 -2.49
CA ALA A 181 -1.56 -13.23 -3.07
C ALA A 181 -1.80 -12.17 -1.99
N ALA A 182 -1.68 -10.90 -2.33
CA ALA A 182 -2.37 -9.85 -1.58
C ALA A 182 -3.88 -10.10 -1.60
N THR A 183 -4.62 -9.57 -0.62
CA THR A 183 -6.07 -9.70 -0.59
C THR A 183 -6.71 -9.19 -1.88
N VAL A 184 -7.41 -10.08 -2.59
CA VAL A 184 -8.10 -9.78 -3.84
C VAL A 184 -9.55 -9.40 -3.53
N LEU A 185 -9.99 -8.23 -4.02
CA LEU A 185 -11.37 -7.76 -3.93
C LEU A 185 -12.20 -8.14 -5.17
N SER A 186 -11.56 -8.06 -6.35
CA SER A 186 -12.13 -8.37 -7.66
C SER A 186 -12.86 -9.71 -7.75
N PRO A 187 -14.19 -9.71 -7.97
CA PRO A 187 -14.94 -10.93 -8.27
C PRO A 187 -14.44 -11.66 -9.52
N THR A 188 -14.07 -10.94 -10.58
CA THR A 188 -13.55 -11.57 -11.81
C THR A 188 -12.21 -12.26 -11.57
N THR A 189 -11.31 -11.64 -10.81
CA THR A 189 -10.03 -12.26 -10.43
C THR A 189 -10.23 -13.46 -9.51
N LYS A 190 -11.17 -13.39 -8.55
CA LYS A 190 -11.54 -14.55 -7.73
C LYS A 190 -12.04 -15.71 -8.58
N LYS A 191 -12.87 -15.44 -9.59
CA LYS A 191 -13.33 -16.46 -10.53
C LYS A 191 -12.16 -17.07 -11.31
N LEU A 192 -11.21 -16.25 -11.77
CA LEU A 192 -10.01 -16.72 -12.47
C LEU A 192 -9.16 -17.65 -11.57
N LEU A 193 -9.02 -17.33 -10.28
CA LEU A 193 -8.33 -18.18 -9.31
C LEU A 193 -9.02 -19.53 -9.12
N GLU A 194 -10.35 -19.57 -9.12
CA GLU A 194 -11.11 -20.81 -9.05
C GLU A 194 -11.02 -21.63 -10.36
N GLU A 195 -11.00 -20.97 -11.52
CA GLU A 195 -10.70 -21.63 -12.81
C GLU A 195 -9.28 -22.20 -12.85
N PHE A 196 -8.30 -21.49 -12.28
CA PHE A 196 -6.94 -21.98 -12.12
C PHE A 196 -6.88 -23.24 -11.25
N LYS A 197 -7.59 -23.24 -10.10
CA LYS A 197 -7.70 -24.42 -9.23
C LYS A 197 -8.40 -25.60 -9.90
N ALA A 198 -9.43 -25.34 -10.71
CA ALA A 198 -10.11 -26.38 -11.46
C ALA A 198 -9.16 -27.07 -12.46
N LYS A 199 -8.25 -26.31 -13.08
CA LYS A 199 -7.21 -26.85 -13.96
C LYS A 199 -6.06 -27.53 -13.21
N TYR A 200 -5.71 -27.02 -12.03
CA TYR A 200 -4.63 -27.52 -11.18
C TYR A 200 -5.17 -27.88 -9.78
N PRO A 201 -5.69 -29.10 -9.58
CA PRO A 201 -6.42 -29.46 -8.34
C PRO A 201 -5.58 -29.40 -7.06
N THR A 202 -4.25 -29.42 -7.15
CA THR A 202 -3.33 -29.26 -6.01
C THR A 202 -3.02 -27.80 -5.68
N ALA A 203 -3.65 -26.85 -6.39
CA ALA A 203 -3.46 -25.43 -6.17
C ALA A 203 -4.26 -24.91 -4.96
N GLU A 204 -3.58 -24.19 -4.08
CA GLU A 204 -4.18 -23.51 -2.94
C GLU A 204 -3.87 -22.01 -3.02
N VAL A 205 -4.89 -21.17 -2.82
CA VAL A 205 -4.73 -19.72 -2.71
C VAL A 205 -4.64 -19.35 -1.24
N VAL A 206 -3.61 -18.59 -0.90
CA VAL A 206 -3.35 -18.09 0.45
C VAL A 206 -3.17 -16.57 0.39
N TYR A 207 -3.98 -15.84 1.14
CA TYR A 207 -3.85 -14.39 1.21
C TYR A 207 -2.83 -13.96 2.27
N LEU A 208 -1.98 -13.01 1.89
CA LEU A 208 -1.02 -12.32 2.74
C LEU A 208 -1.45 -10.86 2.89
N ASP A 209 -1.87 -10.50 4.09
CA ASP A 209 -2.06 -9.11 4.49
C ASP A 209 -0.85 -8.63 5.31
N PRO A 210 -0.17 -7.52 4.94
CA PRO A 210 0.98 -7.02 5.67
C PRO A 210 0.68 -6.70 7.13
N VAL A 211 -0.46 -6.07 7.37
CA VAL A 211 -1.08 -5.98 8.70
C VAL A 211 -2.18 -7.01 8.77
N SER A 212 -1.93 -8.08 9.51
CA SER A 212 -2.85 -9.22 9.63
C SER A 212 -4.03 -8.90 10.56
N TYR A 213 -5.22 -9.33 10.12
CA TYR A 213 -6.46 -9.34 10.89
C TYR A 213 -6.99 -10.77 11.12
N ALA A 214 -6.11 -11.77 10.96
CA ALA A 214 -6.47 -13.19 11.05
C ALA A 214 -7.14 -13.55 12.39
N ALA A 215 -6.72 -12.94 13.50
CA ALA A 215 -7.32 -13.20 14.81
C ALA A 215 -8.80 -12.78 14.88
N LEU A 216 -9.18 -11.69 14.20
CA LEU A 216 -10.56 -11.23 14.15
C LEU A 216 -11.41 -12.19 13.31
N ILE A 217 -10.89 -12.64 12.16
CA ILE A 217 -11.51 -13.65 11.30
C ILE A 217 -11.69 -14.98 12.07
N ASP A 218 -10.62 -15.49 12.67
CA ASP A 218 -10.61 -16.76 13.41
C ASP A 218 -11.50 -16.72 14.68
N ALA A 219 -11.63 -15.55 15.32
CA ALA A 219 -12.52 -15.36 16.48
C ALA A 219 -13.99 -15.32 16.05
N ASN A 220 -14.29 -14.70 14.92
CA ASN A 220 -15.64 -14.70 14.34
C ASN A 220 -16.04 -16.08 13.85
N GLU A 221 -15.13 -16.84 13.23
CA GLU A 221 -15.34 -18.25 12.91
C GLU A 221 -15.67 -19.06 14.17
N ALA A 222 -14.88 -18.89 15.24
CA ALA A 222 -15.09 -19.63 16.48
C ALA A 222 -16.37 -19.24 17.25
N THR A 223 -16.84 -17.99 17.11
CA THR A 223 -17.99 -17.47 17.87
C THR A 223 -19.30 -17.59 17.09
N PHE A 224 -19.26 -17.37 15.78
CA PHE A 224 -20.44 -17.26 14.91
C PHE A 224 -20.48 -18.31 13.80
N GLY A 225 -19.45 -19.15 13.66
CA GLY A 225 -19.34 -20.13 12.57
C GLY A 225 -19.04 -19.52 11.20
N LYS A 226 -18.63 -18.24 11.17
CA LYS A 226 -18.40 -17.47 9.94
C LYS A 226 -17.04 -16.79 9.96
N ALA A 227 -16.14 -17.24 9.08
CA ALA A 227 -14.80 -16.68 8.90
C ALA A 227 -14.84 -15.38 8.08
N ALA A 228 -15.27 -14.28 8.72
CA ALA A 228 -15.40 -12.99 8.07
C ALA A 228 -15.18 -11.82 9.04
N ILE A 229 -14.89 -10.65 8.50
CA ILE A 229 -14.88 -9.39 9.25
C ILE A 229 -16.24 -8.70 9.02
N PRO A 230 -17.02 -8.38 10.07
CA PRO A 230 -18.29 -7.70 9.91
C PRO A 230 -18.11 -6.22 9.54
N SER A 231 -19.18 -5.60 9.04
CA SER A 231 -19.24 -4.14 8.94
C SER A 231 -19.45 -3.51 10.33
N TYR A 232 -18.82 -2.35 10.53
CA TYR A 232 -18.97 -1.54 11.74
C TYR A 232 -19.60 -0.18 11.36
N TYR A 233 -20.64 0.20 12.09
CA TYR A 233 -21.39 1.45 11.87
C TYR A 233 -21.16 2.40 13.04
N PHE A 234 -20.14 3.25 12.92
CA PHE A 234 -19.80 4.23 13.95
C PHE A 234 -20.84 5.35 14.05
N ASP A 235 -21.56 5.63 12.96
CA ASP A 235 -22.65 6.61 12.86
C ASP A 235 -23.86 6.24 13.74
N LYS A 236 -24.00 4.95 14.06
CA LYS A 236 -25.07 4.41 14.90
C LYS A 236 -24.68 4.26 16.37
N ALA A 237 -23.43 4.58 16.74
CA ALA A 237 -22.92 4.40 18.10
C ALA A 237 -22.95 5.71 18.91
N LYS A 238 -23.69 5.70 20.02
CA LYS A 238 -23.65 6.76 21.05
C LYS A 238 -22.48 6.62 22.02
N VAL A 239 -21.99 5.40 22.22
CA VAL A 239 -20.81 5.11 23.05
C VAL A 239 -19.88 4.17 22.31
N ILE A 240 -18.63 4.59 22.10
CA ILE A 240 -17.59 3.83 21.41
C ILE A 240 -16.49 3.50 22.40
N ALA A 241 -16.06 2.24 22.44
CA ALA A 241 -14.93 1.77 23.22
C ALA A 241 -13.91 1.07 22.32
N GLY A 242 -12.79 1.75 22.05
CA GLY A 242 -11.69 1.22 21.25
C GLY A 242 -10.55 0.69 22.13
N PHE A 243 -10.04 -0.49 21.79
CA PHE A 243 -8.90 -1.15 22.46
C PHE A 243 -7.80 -1.40 21.43
N ASN A 244 -6.74 -0.59 21.43
CA ASN A 244 -5.70 -0.63 20.40
C ASN A 244 -6.25 -0.61 18.96
N ALA A 245 -7.45 -0.05 18.77
CA ALA A 245 -8.13 0.07 17.49
C ALA A 245 -8.01 1.52 17.01
N ASP A 246 -7.17 1.76 16.01
CA ASP A 246 -7.00 3.08 15.39
C ASP A 246 -7.94 3.24 14.18
N PHE A 247 -9.25 3.22 14.42
CA PHE A 247 -10.28 3.25 13.38
C PHE A 247 -10.37 4.57 12.61
N LEU A 248 -9.75 5.65 13.06
CA LEU A 248 -9.62 6.90 12.29
C LEU A 248 -8.33 6.96 11.45
N GLY A 249 -7.39 6.04 11.64
CA GLY A 249 -6.07 6.08 11.00
C GLY A 249 -5.75 4.85 10.16
N THR A 250 -5.69 3.68 10.78
CA THR A 250 -5.08 2.48 10.18
C THR A 250 -5.92 1.21 10.28
N TRP A 251 -6.97 1.20 11.11
CA TRP A 251 -7.76 0.01 11.37
C TRP A 251 -8.89 -0.20 10.35
N LEU A 252 -8.80 -1.29 9.58
CA LEU A 252 -9.74 -1.76 8.55
C LEU A 252 -10.12 -0.73 7.46
N SER A 253 -11.03 0.21 7.75
CA SER A 253 -11.61 1.15 6.77
C SER A 253 -11.66 2.58 7.33
N PRO A 254 -10.49 3.23 7.53
CA PRO A 254 -10.43 4.50 8.25
C PRO A 254 -11.16 5.65 7.55
N VAL A 255 -11.23 5.64 6.21
CA VAL A 255 -11.97 6.66 5.45
C VAL A 255 -13.47 6.58 5.74
N GLN A 256 -14.03 5.36 5.72
CA GLN A 256 -15.43 5.14 6.04
C GLN A 256 -15.72 5.48 7.51
N PHE A 257 -14.90 4.94 8.42
CA PHE A 257 -15.12 5.11 9.85
C PHE A 257 -14.94 6.55 10.31
N ALA A 258 -14.03 7.32 9.70
CA ALA A 258 -13.90 8.75 9.98
C ALA A 258 -15.15 9.53 9.55
N ALA A 259 -15.72 9.22 8.37
CA ALA A 259 -16.97 9.86 7.93
C ALA A 259 -18.15 9.52 8.87
N ASP A 260 -18.24 8.28 9.31
CA ASP A 260 -19.29 7.83 10.23
C ASP A 260 -19.10 8.41 11.65
N TYR A 261 -17.87 8.45 12.16
CA TYR A 261 -17.52 9.05 13.45
C TYR A 261 -17.75 10.57 13.49
N ALA A 262 -17.48 11.27 12.39
CA ALA A 262 -17.71 12.72 12.32
C ALA A 262 -19.21 13.07 12.45
N LYS A 263 -20.10 12.27 11.84
CA LYS A 263 -21.56 12.50 11.90
C LYS A 263 -22.10 12.52 13.33
N THR A 264 -21.53 11.74 14.24
CA THR A 264 -21.99 11.66 15.63
C THR A 264 -21.37 12.72 16.53
N ARG A 265 -20.50 13.57 16.00
CA ARG A 265 -19.79 14.62 16.74
C ARG A 265 -19.97 16.02 16.15
N ASP A 266 -20.67 16.14 15.03
CA ASP A 266 -21.06 17.41 14.44
C ASP A 266 -22.28 18.00 15.16
N LEU A 267 -22.13 19.20 15.72
CA LEU A 267 -23.19 19.95 16.41
C LEU A 267 -23.83 21.03 15.52
N THR A 268 -23.34 21.22 14.30
CA THR A 268 -23.80 22.30 13.40
C THR A 268 -25.20 22.03 12.82
N ASN A 269 -25.63 20.78 12.82
CA ASN A 269 -26.94 20.32 12.36
C ASN A 269 -28.06 20.42 13.43
N GLY A 270 -27.81 21.10 14.55
CA GLY A 270 -28.77 21.23 15.66
C GLY A 270 -28.79 20.05 16.64
N GLN A 271 -27.89 19.07 16.46
CA GLN A 271 -27.65 18.00 17.41
C GLN A 271 -27.11 18.54 18.74
N LYS A 272 -27.58 17.97 19.86
CA LYS A 272 -27.23 18.40 21.23
C LYS A 272 -26.36 17.41 21.99
N GLU A 273 -26.18 16.22 21.44
CA GLU A 273 -25.42 15.14 22.05
C GLU A 273 -24.38 14.61 21.08
N ILE A 274 -23.14 14.45 21.55
CA ILE A 274 -22.07 13.80 20.81
C ILE A 274 -21.93 12.34 21.25
N SER A 275 -21.46 11.48 20.34
CA SER A 275 -21.03 10.13 20.73
C SER A 275 -19.86 10.21 21.71
N ARG A 276 -19.94 9.49 22.82
CA ARG A 276 -18.87 9.39 23.81
C ARG A 276 -17.85 8.34 23.40
N HIS A 277 -16.57 8.69 23.37
CA HIS A 277 -15.48 7.80 22.94
C HIS A 277 -14.48 7.53 24.07
N TYR A 278 -14.33 6.25 24.40
CA TYR A 278 -13.31 5.70 25.27
C TYR A 278 -12.24 5.00 24.44
N GLN A 279 -10.98 5.41 24.56
CA GLN A 279 -9.85 4.78 23.91
C GLN A 279 -8.87 4.25 24.94
N TYR A 280 -8.59 2.95 24.85
CA TYR A 280 -7.52 2.29 25.59
C TYR A 280 -6.46 1.85 24.60
N GLU A 281 -5.26 2.40 24.70
CA GLU A 281 -4.21 2.11 23.71
C GLU A 281 -2.81 2.16 24.30
N THR A 282 -1.90 1.42 23.67
CA THR A 282 -0.48 1.39 24.06
C THR A 282 0.29 2.56 23.47
N LEU A 283 0.00 2.97 22.24
CA LEU A 283 0.62 4.14 21.62
C LEU A 283 -0.44 5.20 21.35
N MET A 284 -0.02 6.46 21.24
CA MET A 284 -0.95 7.52 20.84
C MET A 284 -1.28 7.40 19.37
N SER A 285 -2.57 7.28 19.07
CA SER A 285 -3.10 7.18 17.70
C SER A 285 -3.95 8.40 17.35
N LEU A 286 -4.29 8.57 16.06
CA LEU A 286 -5.24 9.59 15.62
C LEU A 286 -6.61 9.40 16.30
N THR A 287 -7.02 8.15 16.44
CA THR A 287 -8.23 7.77 17.15
C THR A 287 -8.18 8.20 18.62
N GLY A 288 -7.08 7.91 19.33
CA GLY A 288 -6.92 8.29 20.72
C GLY A 288 -6.86 9.79 20.95
N SER A 289 -6.23 10.56 20.06
CA SER A 289 -6.19 12.03 20.14
C SER A 289 -7.57 12.68 19.98
N ASN A 290 -8.54 12.00 19.37
CA ASN A 290 -9.91 12.46 19.20
C ASN A 290 -10.89 11.86 20.21
N ALA A 291 -10.40 11.08 21.19
CA ALA A 291 -11.24 10.43 22.21
C ALA A 291 -11.57 11.37 23.37
N ASP A 292 -12.75 11.19 23.97
CA ASP A 292 -13.14 11.96 25.17
C ASP A 292 -12.42 11.43 26.42
N TYR A 293 -12.19 10.11 26.48
CA TYR A 293 -11.42 9.46 27.53
C TYR A 293 -10.35 8.59 26.92
N ARG A 294 -9.08 8.99 27.07
CA ARG A 294 -7.94 8.21 26.60
C ARG A 294 -7.16 7.66 27.80
N GLN A 295 -6.93 6.36 27.81
CA GLN A 295 -6.14 5.69 28.84
C GLN A 295 -5.00 4.89 28.21
N TYR A 296 -3.76 5.19 28.62
CA TYR A 296 -2.61 4.37 28.27
C TYR A 296 -2.70 3.00 28.95
N ILE A 297 -2.48 1.93 28.18
CA ILE A 297 -2.39 0.56 28.67
C ILE A 297 -1.18 -0.15 28.08
N LYS A 298 -0.50 -0.99 28.88
CA LYS A 298 0.52 -1.91 28.35
C LYS A 298 -0.16 -3.03 27.55
N PRO A 299 0.48 -3.63 26.53
CA PRO A 299 -0.11 -4.74 25.77
C PRO A 299 -0.61 -5.89 26.65
N ALA A 300 0.17 -6.26 27.68
CA ALA A 300 -0.19 -7.31 28.64
C ALA A 300 -1.40 -6.97 29.55
N GLN A 301 -1.86 -5.72 29.55
CA GLN A 301 -3.00 -5.27 30.36
C GLN A 301 -4.32 -5.29 29.58
N GLU A 302 -4.30 -5.24 28.24
CA GLU A 302 -5.52 -5.16 27.41
C GLU A 302 -6.47 -6.32 27.69
N LYS A 303 -5.98 -7.56 27.64
CA LYS A 303 -6.79 -8.75 27.91
C LYS A 303 -7.40 -8.73 29.31
N LYS A 304 -6.64 -8.27 30.32
CA LYS A 304 -7.12 -8.18 31.71
C LYS A 304 -8.22 -7.14 31.86
N LEU A 305 -8.06 -5.99 31.19
CA LEU A 305 -9.04 -4.92 31.14
C LEU A 305 -10.34 -5.36 30.47
N LEU A 306 -10.24 -6.05 29.32
CA LEU A 306 -11.40 -6.59 28.61
C LEU A 306 -12.15 -7.66 29.43
N ILE A 307 -11.44 -8.55 30.14
CA ILE A 307 -12.07 -9.52 31.05
C ILE A 307 -12.83 -8.79 32.17
N LYS A 308 -12.25 -7.75 32.76
CA LYS A 308 -12.92 -6.95 33.80
C LYS A 308 -14.17 -6.25 33.26
N LEU A 309 -14.08 -5.64 32.08
CA LEU A 309 -15.23 -5.02 31.41
C LEU A 309 -16.32 -6.03 31.08
N HIS A 310 -15.94 -7.18 30.51
CA HIS A 310 -16.83 -8.29 30.23
C HIS A 310 -17.59 -8.73 31.49
N ASN A 311 -16.90 -8.96 32.60
CA ASN A 311 -17.52 -9.38 33.85
C ASN A 311 -18.46 -8.33 34.45
N ALA A 312 -18.14 -7.04 34.30
CA ALA A 312 -19.01 -5.94 34.72
C ALA A 312 -20.31 -5.91 33.91
N ILE A 313 -20.25 -6.15 32.59
CA ILE A 313 -21.42 -6.22 31.71
C ILE A 313 -22.22 -7.50 31.97
N ALA A 314 -21.56 -8.66 32.08
CA ALA A 314 -22.16 -9.95 32.41
C ALA A 314 -22.97 -9.89 33.71
N ALA A 315 -22.43 -9.25 34.75
CA ALA A 315 -23.13 -9.07 36.03
C ALA A 315 -24.47 -8.33 35.94
N LYS A 316 -24.67 -7.51 34.89
CA LYS A 316 -25.90 -6.73 34.66
C LYS A 316 -26.79 -7.28 33.56
N THR A 317 -26.30 -8.27 32.80
CA THR A 317 -27.00 -8.87 31.65
C THR A 317 -27.37 -10.33 31.87
N GLY A 318 -26.89 -10.96 32.95
CA GLY A 318 -27.07 -12.38 33.20
C GLY A 318 -26.08 -13.27 32.44
N GLY A 319 -25.04 -12.68 31.82
CA GLY A 319 -23.99 -13.44 31.14
C GLY A 319 -23.08 -14.22 32.11
N GLN A 320 -22.43 -15.27 31.60
CA GLN A 320 -21.43 -16.01 32.38
C GLN A 320 -20.18 -15.15 32.60
N LYS A 321 -19.64 -15.16 33.82
CA LYS A 321 -18.39 -14.46 34.13
C LYS A 321 -17.18 -15.33 33.76
N ILE A 322 -16.12 -14.67 33.30
CA ILE A 322 -14.81 -15.28 33.07
C ILE A 322 -13.98 -15.15 34.34
N LYS A 323 -13.05 -16.09 34.59
CA LYS A 323 -12.09 -15.99 35.69
C LYS A 323 -11.38 -14.63 35.65
N GLU A 324 -11.54 -13.85 36.72
CA GLU A 324 -10.98 -12.51 36.80
C GLU A 324 -9.45 -12.55 36.89
N LEU A 325 -8.81 -11.56 36.27
CA LEU A 325 -7.38 -11.33 36.33
C LEU A 325 -7.14 -9.98 37.01
N ASP A 326 -6.06 -9.87 37.79
CA ASP A 326 -5.71 -8.62 38.46
C ASP A 326 -5.57 -7.46 37.45
N CYS A 327 -6.51 -6.53 37.50
CA CYS A 327 -6.60 -5.38 36.61
C CYS A 327 -6.89 -4.11 37.42
N LYS A 328 -5.90 -3.22 37.42
CA LYS A 328 -5.87 -1.97 38.20
C LYS A 328 -6.77 -0.87 37.64
N PHE A 329 -7.23 -1.01 36.40
CA PHE A 329 -8.06 0.00 35.75
C PHE A 329 -9.51 -0.09 36.22
N ASP A 330 -10.14 1.05 36.42
CA ASP A 330 -11.58 1.13 36.65
C ASP A 330 -12.32 1.14 35.31
N VAL A 331 -13.30 0.23 35.18
CA VAL A 331 -14.17 0.09 34.01
C VAL A 331 -15.61 0.44 34.33
N SER A 332 -15.91 0.87 35.57
CA SER A 332 -17.28 1.06 36.06
C SER A 332 -18.04 2.11 35.24
N LYS A 333 -17.38 3.24 34.95
CA LYS A 333 -17.95 4.31 34.12
C LYS A 333 -18.23 3.83 32.70
N LEU A 334 -17.26 3.19 32.06
CA LEU A 334 -17.39 2.63 30.72
C LEU A 334 -18.52 1.60 30.66
N ALA A 335 -18.54 0.64 31.59
CA ALA A 335 -19.57 -0.39 31.64
C ALA A 335 -20.96 0.22 31.82
N LYS A 336 -21.11 1.24 32.68
CA LYS A 336 -22.38 1.96 32.87
C LYS A 336 -22.83 2.62 31.57
N ASP A 337 -21.95 3.32 30.87
CA ASP A 337 -22.29 4.03 29.64
C ASP A 337 -22.64 3.07 28.49
N LEU A 338 -21.90 1.97 28.34
CA LEU A 338 -22.21 0.92 27.37
C LEU A 338 -23.56 0.27 27.67
N LEU A 339 -23.84 -0.08 28.93
CA LEU A 339 -25.10 -0.69 29.35
C LEU A 339 -26.30 0.25 29.20
N ALA A 340 -26.11 1.56 29.37
CA ALA A 340 -27.16 2.56 29.14
C ALA A 340 -27.48 2.73 27.64
N ASN A 341 -26.57 2.34 26.75
CA ASN A 341 -26.69 2.49 25.30
C ASN A 341 -26.64 1.14 24.56
N LYS A 342 -27.26 0.09 25.12
CA LYS A 342 -27.36 -1.23 24.47
C LYS A 342 -27.93 -1.12 23.06
N GLY A 343 -27.26 -1.74 22.10
CA GLY A 343 -27.61 -1.69 20.68
C GLY A 343 -27.33 -0.37 19.98
N ALA A 344 -26.88 0.66 20.71
CA ALA A 344 -26.34 1.92 20.19
C ALA A 344 -24.95 2.17 20.78
N SER A 345 -24.21 1.10 21.08
CA SER A 345 -22.84 1.16 21.53
C SER A 345 -21.95 0.32 20.62
N LEU A 346 -20.64 0.49 20.72
CA LEU A 346 -19.70 -0.27 19.93
C LEU A 346 -18.41 -0.51 20.70
N VAL A 347 -17.98 -1.78 20.77
CA VAL A 347 -16.70 -2.17 21.36
C VAL A 347 -15.83 -2.80 20.28
N VAL A 348 -14.63 -2.28 20.05
CA VAL A 348 -13.72 -2.77 18.99
C VAL A 348 -12.31 -2.96 19.55
N SER A 349 -11.58 -3.96 19.03
CA SER A 349 -10.16 -4.13 19.30
C SER A 349 -9.36 -4.29 18.01
N GLY A 350 -8.21 -3.61 17.94
CA GLY A 350 -7.24 -3.74 16.85
C GLY A 350 -6.15 -4.78 17.10
N THR A 351 -6.19 -5.48 18.23
CA THR A 351 -5.16 -6.44 18.59
C THR A 351 -5.38 -7.77 17.87
N ASN A 352 -4.35 -8.25 17.16
CA ASN A 352 -4.36 -9.51 16.43
C ASN A 352 -4.16 -10.73 17.38
N ASP A 353 -5.04 -10.89 18.37
CA ASP A 353 -5.08 -12.02 19.31
C ASP A 353 -6.50 -12.60 19.39
N LYS A 354 -6.64 -13.89 19.03
CA LYS A 354 -7.95 -14.55 18.93
C LYS A 354 -8.72 -14.50 20.25
N SER A 355 -8.04 -14.64 21.39
CA SER A 355 -8.70 -14.66 22.70
C SER A 355 -9.24 -13.29 23.10
N ILE A 356 -8.56 -12.21 22.72
CA ILE A 356 -9.04 -10.83 22.89
C ILE A 356 -10.28 -10.59 22.03
N GLN A 357 -10.22 -10.98 20.76
CA GLN A 357 -11.33 -10.78 19.82
C GLN A 357 -12.59 -11.57 20.24
N VAL A 358 -12.44 -12.80 20.77
CA VAL A 358 -13.56 -13.56 21.33
C VAL A 358 -14.21 -12.84 22.53
N ILE A 359 -13.42 -12.21 23.42
CA ILE A 359 -13.97 -11.44 24.54
C ILE A 359 -14.73 -10.20 24.04
N VAL A 360 -14.19 -9.51 23.03
CA VAL A 360 -14.86 -8.36 22.39
C VAL A 360 -16.17 -8.80 21.74
N ASN A 361 -16.20 -9.96 21.10
CA ASN A 361 -17.42 -10.52 20.53
C ASN A 361 -18.48 -10.79 21.61
N ALA A 362 -18.09 -11.42 22.73
CA ALA A 362 -18.97 -11.69 23.84
C ALA A 362 -19.54 -10.40 24.46
N ILE A 363 -18.71 -9.35 24.60
CA ILE A 363 -19.15 -8.03 25.09
C ILE A 363 -20.21 -7.44 24.15
N ASN A 364 -19.92 -7.37 22.84
CA ASN A 364 -20.88 -6.82 21.87
C ASN A 364 -22.17 -7.64 21.78
N HIS A 365 -22.09 -8.95 21.98
CA HIS A 365 -23.25 -9.82 22.03
C HIS A 365 -24.15 -9.48 23.23
N MET A 366 -23.59 -9.36 24.44
CA MET A 366 -24.33 -8.96 25.65
C MET A 366 -24.91 -7.53 25.56
N LEU A 367 -24.26 -6.66 24.78
CA LEU A 367 -24.74 -5.30 24.52
C LEU A 367 -25.80 -5.23 23.40
N GLY A 368 -26.05 -6.33 22.68
CA GLY A 368 -27.02 -6.38 21.59
C GLY A 368 -26.62 -5.56 20.38
N ASN A 369 -25.32 -5.50 20.07
CA ASN A 369 -24.76 -4.67 19.01
C ASN A 369 -24.83 -5.32 17.61
N TYR A 370 -24.87 -6.66 17.53
CA TYR A 370 -25.02 -7.40 16.27
C TYR A 370 -26.41 -7.17 15.66
N GLY A 371 -26.45 -6.87 14.36
CA GLY A 371 -27.65 -6.42 13.63
C GLY A 371 -27.95 -4.93 13.78
N LYS A 372 -27.14 -4.17 14.55
CA LYS A 372 -27.32 -2.73 14.78
C LYS A 372 -26.06 -1.97 14.41
N THR A 373 -25.08 -1.92 15.33
CA THR A 373 -23.78 -1.24 15.13
C THR A 373 -22.73 -2.17 14.51
N ILE A 374 -22.96 -3.49 14.54
CA ILE A 374 -22.13 -4.52 13.89
C ILE A 374 -23.01 -5.39 13.01
N ASP A 375 -22.58 -5.70 11.78
CA ASP A 375 -23.41 -6.42 10.81
C ASP A 375 -22.61 -7.48 10.02
N PHE A 376 -23.06 -8.72 10.10
CA PHE A 376 -22.48 -9.87 9.38
C PHE A 376 -23.17 -10.15 8.02
N THR A 377 -24.25 -9.45 7.70
CA THR A 377 -24.88 -9.53 6.37
C THR A 377 -24.09 -8.76 5.32
N ARG A 378 -23.27 -7.81 5.76
CA ARG A 378 -22.32 -7.05 4.95
C ARG A 378 -20.92 -7.21 5.53
N GLU A 379 -20.13 -8.07 4.93
CA GLU A 379 -18.75 -8.31 5.34
C GLU A 379 -17.81 -7.30 4.70
N THR A 380 -16.74 -6.94 5.39
CA THR A 380 -15.61 -6.28 4.74
C THR A 380 -14.66 -7.32 4.17
N LEU A 381 -14.40 -7.21 2.87
CA LEU A 381 -13.50 -8.09 2.13
C LEU A 381 -12.09 -7.51 2.03
N LEU A 382 -11.82 -6.36 2.66
CA LEU A 382 -10.54 -5.65 2.60
C LEU A 382 -9.36 -6.45 3.16
N LYS A 383 -9.64 -7.42 4.03
CA LYS A 383 -8.65 -8.29 4.68
C LYS A 383 -9.18 -9.71 4.73
N GLN A 384 -8.47 -10.63 4.10
CA GLN A 384 -8.87 -12.04 3.97
C GLN A 384 -7.73 -13.00 4.34
N GLY A 385 -6.57 -12.47 4.75
CA GLY A 385 -5.39 -13.24 5.13
C GLY A 385 -5.58 -14.08 6.41
N ARG A 386 -5.06 -15.31 6.36
CA ARG A 386 -4.99 -16.21 7.52
C ARG A 386 -3.57 -16.67 7.79
N ASP A 387 -3.03 -16.24 8.94
CA ASP A 387 -1.65 -16.51 9.34
C ASP A 387 -1.35 -18.01 9.41
N SER A 388 -2.33 -18.84 9.80
CA SER A 388 -2.19 -20.30 9.86
C SER A 388 -2.02 -20.94 8.48
N GLN A 389 -2.74 -20.45 7.46
CA GLN A 389 -2.64 -20.95 6.09
C GLN A 389 -1.29 -20.57 5.47
N LEU A 390 -0.85 -19.32 5.70
CA LEU A 390 0.47 -18.87 5.27
C LEU A 390 1.60 -19.66 5.95
N HIS A 391 1.47 -19.92 7.25
CA HIS A 391 2.42 -20.75 7.98
C HIS A 391 2.48 -22.17 7.41
N GLN A 392 1.34 -22.76 7.07
CA GLN A 392 1.26 -24.09 6.45
C GLN A 392 1.94 -24.10 5.08
N ALA A 393 1.71 -23.10 4.23
CA ALA A 393 2.33 -23.01 2.91
C ALA A 393 3.87 -23.03 3.01
N PHE A 394 4.47 -22.26 3.91
CA PHE A 394 5.93 -22.28 4.11
C PHE A 394 6.43 -23.55 4.80
N THR A 395 5.60 -24.22 5.59
CA THR A 395 5.92 -25.53 6.17
C THR A 395 5.98 -26.59 5.07
N ASP A 396 5.01 -26.60 4.16
CA ASP A 396 4.98 -27.51 3.02
C ASP A 396 6.15 -27.25 2.05
N MET A 397 6.54 -25.99 1.85
CA MET A 397 7.76 -25.65 1.08
C MET A 397 9.02 -26.19 1.74
N LYS A 398 9.12 -26.10 3.08
CA LYS A 398 10.24 -26.64 3.84
C LYS A 398 10.32 -28.17 3.76
N ASP A 399 9.16 -28.83 3.76
CA ASP A 399 9.04 -30.28 3.66
C ASP A 399 9.24 -30.82 2.22
N GLY A 400 9.43 -29.94 1.24
CA GLY A 400 9.65 -30.33 -0.17
C GLY A 400 8.38 -30.80 -0.89
N LYS A 401 7.18 -30.49 -0.37
CA LYS A 401 5.89 -30.89 -0.94
C LYS A 401 5.39 -29.96 -2.05
N VAL A 402 6.06 -28.82 -2.23
CA VAL A 402 5.61 -27.73 -3.11
C VAL A 402 6.44 -27.71 -4.37
N GLY A 403 5.78 -27.89 -5.51
CA GLY A 403 6.40 -27.84 -6.83
C GLY A 403 6.41 -26.42 -7.42
N ALA A 404 5.39 -25.61 -7.13
CA ALA A 404 5.34 -24.22 -7.57
C ALA A 404 4.83 -23.24 -6.51
N ALA A 405 5.34 -22.01 -6.55
CA ALA A 405 4.73 -20.86 -5.87
C ALA A 405 4.59 -19.67 -6.82
N ILE A 406 3.41 -19.05 -6.80
CA ILE A 406 3.10 -17.81 -7.51
C ILE A 406 2.85 -16.74 -6.45
N PHE A 407 3.60 -15.66 -6.48
CA PHE A 407 3.42 -14.50 -5.62
C PHE A 407 2.69 -13.42 -6.42
N TYR A 408 1.46 -13.09 -6.03
CA TYR A 408 0.65 -12.09 -6.73
C TYR A 408 0.49 -10.82 -5.90
N ASN A 409 1.23 -9.77 -6.27
CA ASN A 409 1.34 -8.53 -5.51
C ASN A 409 1.64 -8.76 -4.02
N ALA A 410 2.42 -9.81 -3.72
CA ALA A 410 2.71 -10.27 -2.38
C ALA A 410 4.23 -10.34 -2.14
N ASN A 411 4.68 -9.74 -1.04
CA ASN A 411 6.10 -9.70 -0.68
C ASN A 411 6.38 -10.37 0.69
N PRO A 412 6.21 -11.70 0.81
CA PRO A 412 6.42 -12.42 2.06
C PRO A 412 7.87 -12.40 2.57
N VAL A 413 8.86 -12.12 1.72
CA VAL A 413 10.25 -11.98 2.19
C VAL A 413 10.41 -10.72 3.02
N TYR A 414 9.80 -9.61 2.63
CA TYR A 414 9.84 -8.35 3.38
C TYR A 414 8.90 -8.35 4.58
N VAL A 415 7.63 -8.68 4.35
CA VAL A 415 6.54 -8.48 5.32
C VAL A 415 6.64 -9.45 6.51
N CYS A 416 7.09 -10.67 6.23
CA CYS A 416 6.76 -11.81 7.06
C CYS A 416 7.96 -12.16 7.97
N PRO A 417 7.76 -12.59 9.24
CA PRO A 417 8.87 -12.87 10.15
C PRO A 417 9.86 -13.91 9.61
N LYS A 418 11.16 -13.71 9.85
CA LYS A 418 12.24 -14.56 9.33
C LYS A 418 12.25 -14.61 7.78
N GLY A 419 12.15 -13.45 7.15
CA GLY A 419 12.17 -13.26 5.69
C GLY A 419 13.28 -14.02 4.97
N ASP A 420 14.51 -13.97 5.48
CA ASP A 420 15.66 -14.69 4.90
C ASP A 420 15.45 -16.20 4.79
N LYS A 421 14.78 -16.80 5.80
CA LYS A 421 14.46 -18.23 5.76
C LYS A 421 13.42 -18.53 4.69
N LYS A 422 12.44 -17.65 4.50
CA LYS A 422 11.45 -17.76 3.43
C LYS A 422 12.10 -17.61 2.06
N ALA A 423 12.98 -16.62 1.88
CA ALA A 423 13.75 -16.44 0.65
C ALA A 423 14.55 -17.70 0.28
N ALA A 424 15.20 -18.35 1.27
CA ALA A 424 15.93 -19.59 1.06
C ALA A 424 15.02 -20.77 0.64
N LEU A 425 13.77 -20.82 1.12
CA LEU A 425 12.78 -21.81 0.66
C LEU A 425 12.33 -21.53 -0.77
N ILE A 426 12.00 -20.27 -1.08
CA ILE A 426 11.53 -19.85 -2.40
C ILE A 426 12.55 -20.16 -3.50
N LYS A 427 13.85 -19.94 -3.25
CA LYS A 427 14.93 -20.27 -4.20
C LYS A 427 15.04 -21.74 -4.55
N LYS A 428 14.57 -22.64 -3.66
CA LYS A 428 14.65 -24.09 -3.85
C LYS A 428 13.46 -24.65 -4.63
N LEU A 429 12.42 -23.84 -4.85
CA LEU A 429 11.21 -24.30 -5.53
C LEU A 429 11.52 -24.65 -6.99
N PRO A 430 10.96 -25.76 -7.52
CA PRO A 430 11.07 -26.11 -8.94
C PRO A 430 10.54 -25.02 -9.87
N LEU A 431 9.47 -24.32 -9.47
CA LEU A 431 8.94 -23.14 -10.13
C LEU A 431 8.60 -22.04 -9.11
N SER A 432 9.09 -20.83 -9.34
CA SER A 432 8.72 -19.66 -8.54
C SER A 432 8.51 -18.45 -9.44
N ILE A 433 7.38 -17.78 -9.25
CA ILE A 433 6.91 -16.69 -10.11
C ILE A 433 6.49 -15.52 -9.21
N SER A 434 6.90 -14.30 -9.51
CA SER A 434 6.39 -13.08 -8.90
C SER A 434 5.69 -12.22 -9.96
N LEU A 435 4.44 -11.88 -9.71
CA LEU A 435 3.64 -10.91 -10.44
C LEU A 435 3.65 -9.63 -9.60
N THR A 436 4.41 -8.63 -10.03
CA THR A 436 4.68 -7.40 -9.27
C THR A 436 5.11 -6.29 -10.21
N ASP A 437 4.89 -5.03 -9.84
CA ASP A 437 5.26 -3.87 -10.64
C ASP A 437 6.76 -3.52 -10.54
N LYS A 438 7.45 -3.96 -9.48
CA LYS A 438 8.85 -3.62 -9.16
C LYS A 438 9.62 -4.83 -8.65
N VAL A 439 10.95 -4.78 -8.74
CA VAL A 439 11.82 -5.86 -8.20
C VAL A 439 11.95 -5.75 -6.68
N ASP A 440 10.96 -6.26 -5.97
CA ASP A 440 10.91 -6.33 -4.51
C ASP A 440 11.78 -7.46 -3.91
N GLU A 441 11.82 -7.56 -2.58
CA GLU A 441 12.57 -8.57 -1.84
C GLU A 441 12.18 -10.00 -2.20
N THR A 442 10.92 -10.27 -2.55
CA THR A 442 10.47 -11.60 -2.98
C THR A 442 10.87 -11.86 -4.43
N ALA A 443 10.69 -10.88 -5.32
CA ALA A 443 11.05 -10.95 -6.73
C ALA A 443 12.55 -11.26 -6.95
N LYS A 444 13.43 -10.79 -6.07
CA LYS A 444 14.87 -11.13 -6.11
C LYS A 444 15.18 -12.61 -5.88
N ASN A 445 14.22 -13.37 -5.35
CA ASN A 445 14.40 -14.76 -4.94
C ASN A 445 13.59 -15.76 -5.77
N VAL A 446 12.85 -15.31 -6.79
CA VAL A 446 12.08 -16.17 -7.71
C VAL A 446 12.79 -16.37 -9.06
N GLN A 447 12.34 -17.36 -9.83
CA GLN A 447 12.86 -17.63 -11.17
C GLN A 447 12.28 -16.67 -12.21
N TYR A 448 10.98 -16.37 -12.16
CA TYR A 448 10.30 -15.49 -13.10
C TYR A 448 9.71 -14.28 -12.37
N VAL A 449 10.01 -13.08 -12.87
CA VAL A 449 9.40 -11.84 -12.42
C VAL A 449 8.65 -11.26 -13.61
N LEU A 450 7.34 -11.15 -13.48
CA LEU A 450 6.42 -10.74 -14.52
C LEU A 450 5.82 -9.38 -14.10
N PRO A 451 6.00 -8.31 -14.89
CA PRO A 451 5.44 -7.01 -14.55
C PRO A 451 3.92 -7.07 -14.51
N ASP A 452 3.34 -6.64 -13.40
CA ASP A 452 1.89 -6.40 -13.29
C ASP A 452 1.55 -4.96 -13.69
N ASN A 453 0.30 -4.74 -14.11
CA ASN A 453 -0.20 -3.42 -14.51
C ASN A 453 -0.56 -2.58 -13.29
N ASN A 454 -0.39 -1.26 -13.39
CA ASN A 454 -1.01 -0.36 -12.44
C ASN A 454 -2.54 -0.41 -12.59
N PHE A 455 -3.30 -0.14 -11.54
CA PHE A 455 -4.77 -0.12 -11.59
C PHE A 455 -5.34 0.90 -12.60
N LEU A 456 -4.57 1.92 -12.99
CA LEU A 456 -4.92 2.89 -14.02
C LEU A 456 -4.62 2.42 -15.46
N GLU A 457 -3.97 1.27 -15.61
CA GLU A 457 -3.58 0.66 -16.90
C GLU A 457 -4.28 -0.69 -17.12
N SER A 458 -5.18 -1.10 -16.22
CA SER A 458 -5.83 -2.41 -16.26
C SER A 458 -7.36 -2.31 -16.29
N TRP A 459 -7.98 -3.36 -16.81
CA TRP A 459 -9.42 -3.58 -16.72
C TRP A 459 -9.68 -4.56 -15.58
N SER A 460 -10.41 -4.13 -14.57
CA SER A 460 -10.71 -4.93 -13.39
C SER A 460 -12.01 -4.46 -12.71
N ASP A 461 -12.43 -5.20 -11.69
CA ASP A 461 -13.56 -4.90 -10.82
C ASP A 461 -13.16 -5.05 -9.34
N ALA A 462 -13.97 -4.57 -8.40
CA ALA A 462 -13.70 -4.66 -6.97
C ALA A 462 -14.98 -4.54 -6.12
#